data_AF-A0A964YMX7-F1
#
_entry.id   AF-A0A964YMX7-F1
#
_cell.length_a   1.000
_cell.length_b   1.000
_cell.length_c   1.000
_cell.angle_alpha   90.00
_cell.angle_beta   90.00
_cell.angle_gamma   90.00
#
_symmetry.space_group_name_H-M   'P 1'
#
loop_
_entity.id
_entity.type
_entity.pdbx_description
1 polymer ?
#
loop_
_entity_poly.entity_id
_entity_poly.type
_entity_poly.pdbx_seq_one_letter_code
_entity_poly.pdbx_strand_id
1 'polypeptide(L)'
;MQTQEELDFENRTTHPQKNVGGKQNARILEHLISGKSITPIEALELYGCFRLAARIHDIKKSGADITCEEIETSKGKRIASYKLNANYTST
;
A
#
# COMPACT_ATOMS: atom_id res chain seq x y z
N MET A 1 -24.42 -30.42 34.96
CA MET A 1 -25.11 -29.70 33.87
C MET A 1 -24.54 -28.30 33.90
N GLN A 2 -23.95 -27.87 32.79
CA GLN A 2 -22.79 -26.95 32.69
C GLN A 2 -22.95 -25.57 33.38
N THR A 3 -21.81 -25.08 33.87
CA THR A 3 -21.54 -23.87 34.66
C THR A 3 -21.70 -22.58 33.85
N GLN A 4 -22.31 -21.56 34.48
CA GLN A 4 -22.55 -20.20 33.93
C GLN A 4 -21.26 -19.36 33.75
N GLU A 5 -20.06 -19.95 33.87
CA GLU A 5 -18.77 -19.24 33.75
C GLU A 5 -18.22 -19.18 32.31
N GLU A 6 -18.91 -19.74 31.31
CA GLU A 6 -18.37 -19.86 29.94
C GLU A 6 -18.84 -18.78 28.93
N LEU A 7 -19.54 -17.71 29.33
CA LEU A 7 -20.13 -16.75 28.38
C LEU A 7 -19.57 -15.31 28.38
N ASP A 8 -18.39 -15.07 28.97
CA ASP A 8 -17.75 -13.73 28.97
C ASP A 8 -16.26 -13.73 28.55
N PHE A 9 -15.84 -14.66 27.68
CA PHE A 9 -14.46 -14.70 27.18
C PHE A 9 -14.28 -14.27 25.71
N GLU A 10 -15.36 -14.08 24.94
CA GLU A 10 -15.26 -13.78 23.50
C GLU A 10 -15.11 -12.30 23.11
N ASN A 11 -14.83 -11.37 24.04
CA ASN A 11 -14.74 -9.96 23.65
C ASN A 11 -13.72 -9.09 24.41
N ARG A 12 -12.51 -9.63 24.65
CA ARG A 12 -11.34 -8.83 25.03
C ARG A 12 -10.34 -8.71 23.89
N THR A 13 -10.74 -8.06 22.81
CA THR A 13 -9.73 -7.34 22.03
C THR A 13 -9.79 -5.88 22.45
N THR A 14 -8.93 -5.46 23.39
CA THR A 14 -8.64 -4.04 23.68
C THR A 14 -7.84 -3.41 22.53
N HIS A 15 -8.13 -3.81 21.29
CA HIS A 15 -7.55 -3.23 20.10
C HIS A 15 -8.50 -2.14 19.63
N PRO A 16 -8.07 -0.86 19.59
CA PRO A 16 -8.87 0.17 18.95
C PRO A 16 -9.19 -0.31 17.53
N GLN A 17 -10.44 -0.11 17.09
CA GLN A 17 -10.88 -0.38 15.73
C GLN A 17 -10.04 0.48 14.78
N LYS A 18 -8.87 -0.03 14.41
CA LYS A 18 -7.93 0.63 13.52
C LYS A 18 -8.59 0.58 12.16
N ASN A 19 -8.69 1.73 11.48
CA ASN A 19 -9.12 1.81 10.09
C ASN A 19 -8.04 1.14 9.21
N VAL A 20 -8.06 -0.20 9.19
CA VAL A 20 -7.09 -1.05 8.53
C VAL A 20 -7.55 -1.25 7.10
N GLY A 21 -6.69 -0.89 6.15
CA GLY A 21 -6.73 -1.43 4.79
C GLY A 21 -6.92 -0.42 3.65
N GLY A 22 -7.69 0.65 3.85
CA GLY A 22 -8.05 1.56 2.75
C GLY A 22 -7.15 2.79 2.56
N LYS A 23 -6.57 3.35 3.63
CA LYS A 23 -5.84 4.63 3.56
C LYS A 23 -4.48 4.57 2.87
N GLN A 24 -3.77 3.46 2.96
CA GLN A 24 -2.41 3.36 2.40
C GLN A 24 -2.44 3.33 0.86
N ASN A 25 -3.32 2.52 0.27
CA ASN A 25 -3.45 2.42 -1.18
C ASN A 25 -3.88 3.75 -1.79
N ALA A 26 -4.84 4.43 -1.16
CA ALA A 26 -5.31 5.73 -1.61
C ALA A 26 -4.19 6.77 -1.61
N ARG A 27 -3.38 6.84 -0.55
CA ARG A 27 -2.24 7.77 -0.45
C ARG A 27 -1.14 7.46 -1.47
N ILE A 28 -0.82 6.19 -1.68
CA ILE A 28 0.16 5.78 -2.70
C ILE A 28 -0.37 6.13 -4.10
N LEU A 29 -1.65 5.89 -4.37
CA LEU A 29 -2.28 6.25 -5.63
C LEU A 29 -2.28 7.76 -5.86
N GLU A 30 -2.64 8.57 -4.85
CA GLU A 30 -2.58 10.03 -4.94
C GLU A 30 -1.17 10.54 -5.25
N HIS A 31 -0.15 9.97 -4.60
CA HIS A 31 1.25 10.27 -4.88
C HIS A 31 1.62 9.96 -6.34
N LEU A 32 1.20 8.82 -6.86
CA LEU A 32 1.44 8.43 -8.25
C LEU A 32 0.70 9.32 -9.25
N ILE A 33 -0.56 9.70 -8.94
CA ILE A 33 -1.37 10.63 -9.75
C ILE A 33 -0.75 12.03 -9.79
N SER A 34 -0.04 12.44 -8.74
CA SER A 34 0.70 13.71 -8.75
C SER A 34 1.88 13.74 -9.75
N GLY A 35 2.12 12.64 -10.48
CA GLY A 35 3.20 12.51 -11.45
C GLY A 35 4.54 12.13 -10.82
N LYS A 36 4.56 11.84 -9.50
CA LYS A 36 5.76 11.40 -8.80
C LYS A 36 5.90 9.90 -8.88
N SER A 37 7.14 9.43 -8.94
CA SER A 37 7.47 8.03 -8.72
C SER A 37 7.54 7.72 -7.22
N ILE A 38 7.50 6.43 -6.90
CA ILE A 38 7.68 5.95 -5.54
C ILE A 38 8.51 4.66 -5.51
N THR A 39 9.53 4.66 -4.66
CA THR A 39 10.34 3.49 -4.36
C THR A 39 9.85 2.77 -3.10
N PRO A 40 10.21 1.50 -2.88
CA PRO A 40 9.89 0.78 -1.64
C PRO A 40 10.35 1.50 -0.36
N ILE A 41 11.50 2.18 -0.42
CA ILE A 41 12.05 2.92 0.72
C ILE A 41 11.22 4.19 0.97
N GLU A 42 10.91 4.98 -0.06
CA GLU A 42 10.05 6.15 0.09
C GLU A 42 8.64 5.79 0.56
N ALA A 43 8.08 4.67 0.07
CA ALA A 43 6.79 4.18 0.53
C ALA A 43 6.80 3.77 2.01
N LEU A 44 7.93 3.24 2.48
CA LEU A 44 8.13 2.94 3.88
C LEU A 44 8.22 4.23 4.71
N GLU A 45 9.02 5.21 4.29
CA GLU A 45 9.26 6.45 5.03
C GLU A 45 8.03 7.37 5.05
N LEU A 46 7.34 7.54 3.92
CA LEU A 46 6.20 8.46 3.78
C LEU A 46 4.88 7.86 4.25
N TYR A 47 4.66 6.56 3.98
CA TYR A 47 3.35 5.92 4.14
C TYR A 47 3.36 4.71 5.09
N GLY A 48 4.53 4.32 5.62
CA GLY A 48 4.68 3.14 6.45
C GLY A 48 4.35 1.84 5.71
N CYS A 49 4.58 1.78 4.39
CA CYS A 49 4.19 0.66 3.55
C CYS A 49 5.36 -0.29 3.27
N PHE A 50 5.47 -1.36 4.07
CA PHE A 50 6.49 -2.41 3.86
C PHE A 50 6.25 -3.27 2.61
N ARG A 51 5.00 -3.36 2.13
CA ARG A 51 4.60 -4.22 1.00
C ARG A 51 4.12 -3.40 -0.20
N LEU A 52 4.93 -2.43 -0.63
CA LEU A 52 4.58 -1.55 -1.76
C LEU A 52 4.14 -2.34 -3.00
N ALA A 53 4.89 -3.37 -3.40
CA ALA A 53 4.58 -4.18 -4.59
C ALA A 53 3.16 -4.79 -4.55
N ALA A 54 2.70 -5.25 -3.38
CA ALA A 54 1.34 -5.77 -3.23
C ALA A 54 0.28 -4.67 -3.39
N ARG A 55 0.54 -3.47 -2.86
CA ARG A 55 -0.37 -2.32 -3.01
C ARG A 55 -0.43 -1.83 -4.44
N ILE A 56 0.70 -1.78 -5.14
CA ILE A 56 0.75 -1.47 -6.57
C ILE A 56 -0.05 -2.51 -7.37
N HIS A 57 0.04 -3.80 -7.02
CA HIS A 57 -0.77 -4.83 -7.67
C HIS A 57 -2.27 -4.60 -7.47
N ASP A 58 -2.71 -4.27 -6.25
CA ASP A 58 -4.11 -3.91 -5.97
C ASP A 58 -4.57 -2.70 -6.80
N ILE A 59 -3.72 -1.67 -6.91
CA ILE A 59 -3.99 -0.45 -7.68
C ILE A 59 -4.02 -0.71 -9.20
N LYS A 60 -3.12 -1.56 -9.72
CA LYS A 60 -3.17 -2.02 -11.11
C LYS A 60 -4.47 -2.77 -11.40
N LYS A 61 -4.90 -3.62 -10.47
CA LYS A 61 -6.17 -4.36 -10.57
C LYS A 61 -7.39 -3.44 -10.56
N SER A 62 -7.30 -2.27 -9.92
CA SER A 62 -8.36 -1.25 -9.97
C SER A 62 -8.39 -0.44 -11.27
N GLY A 63 -7.50 -0.73 -12.23
CA GLY A 63 -7.49 -0.11 -13.57
C GLY A 63 -6.49 1.03 -13.75
N ALA A 64 -5.59 1.27 -12.79
CA ALA A 64 -4.53 2.27 -12.96
C ALA A 64 -3.33 1.68 -13.72
N ASP A 65 -2.88 2.39 -14.76
CA ASP A 65 -1.68 2.02 -15.53
C ASP A 65 -0.43 2.51 -14.79
N ILE A 66 0.23 1.59 -14.07
CA ILE A 66 1.47 1.85 -13.34
C ILE A 66 2.62 1.10 -14.01
N THR A 67 3.64 1.85 -14.40
CA THR A 67 4.89 1.29 -14.91
C THR A 67 5.88 1.06 -13.78
N CYS A 68 6.75 0.06 -13.97
CA CYS A 68 7.80 -0.29 -13.03
C CYS A 68 9.14 -0.13 -13.75
N GLU A 69 10.03 0.67 -13.20
CA GLU A 69 11.37 0.90 -13.70
C GLU A 69 12.37 0.42 -12.65
N GLU A 70 13.45 -0.22 -13.09
CA GLU A 70 14.52 -0.64 -12.19
C GLU A 70 15.57 0.45 -12.13
N ILE A 71 15.71 1.09 -10.96
CA ILE A 71 16.68 2.17 -10.72
C ILE A 71 17.81 1.66 -9.84
N GLU A 72 19.02 2.19 -10.07
CA GLU A 72 20.15 1.94 -9.19
C GLU A 72 20.19 3.00 -8.08
N THR A 73 20.24 2.54 -6.83
CA THR A 73 20.43 3.40 -5.67
C THR A 73 21.89 3.86 -5.61
N SER A 74 22.19 4.99 -4.96
CA SER A 74 23.56 5.47 -4.73
C SER A 74 24.49 4.46 -4.02
N LYS A 75 23.94 3.39 -3.45
CA LYS A 75 24.68 2.27 -2.84
C LYS A 75 24.93 1.10 -3.80
N GLY A 76 24.68 1.25 -5.10
CA GLY A 76 24.84 0.21 -6.13
C GLY A 76 23.79 -0.91 -6.09
N LYS A 77 22.69 -0.72 -5.34
CA LYS A 77 21.59 -1.69 -5.28
C LYS A 77 20.51 -1.31 -6.27
N ARG A 78 20.06 -2.28 -7.06
CA ARG A 78 18.93 -2.09 -7.99
C ARG A 78 17.61 -2.29 -7.25
N ILE A 79 16.70 -1.34 -7.39
CA ILE A 79 15.38 -1.32 -6.75
C ILE A 79 14.30 -0.99 -7.78
N ALA A 80 13.07 -1.45 -7.53
CA ALA A 80 11.92 -1.06 -8.32
C ALA A 80 11.45 0.35 -7.96
N SER A 81 11.12 1.15 -8.97
CA SER A 81 10.48 2.46 -8.87
C SER A 81 9.18 2.41 -9.66
N TYR A 82 8.08 2.84 -9.06
CA TYR A 82 6.77 2.80 -9.69
C TYR A 82 6.31 4.21 -10.05
N LYS A 83 5.76 4.39 -11.24
CA LYS A 83 5.18 5.67 -11.69
C LYS A 83 3.88 5.44 -12.46
N LEU A 84 2.97 6.41 -12.39
CA LEU A 84 1.76 6.38 -13.22
C LEU A 84 2.14 6.67 -14.68
N ASN A 85 1.63 5.87 -15.61
CA ASN A 85 1.82 6.10 -17.02
C ASN A 85 0.88 7.23 -17.48
N ALA A 86 1.43 8.38 -17.88
CA ALA A 86 0.65 9.56 -18.30
C ALA A 86 -0.03 9.41 -19.67
N ASN A 87 0.13 8.27 -20.36
CA ASN A 87 -0.44 8.01 -21.69
C ASN A 87 -1.98 7.82 -21.70
N TYR A 88 -2.69 8.29 -20.67
CA TYR A 88 -4.15 8.38 -20.63
C TYR A 88 -4.68 9.63 -21.33
N THR A 89 -4.06 10.09 -22.41
CA THR A 89 -4.69 11.12 -23.25
C THR A 89 -5.78 10.47 -24.09
N SER A 90 -7.03 10.75 -23.73
CA SER A 90 -8.25 10.43 -24.48
C SER A 90 -8.09 10.79 -25.95
N THR A 91 -8.33 9.83 -26.85
CA THR A 91 -8.76 10.11 -28.24
C THR A 91 -10.19 10.62 -28.22
#